data_AF-A0A354DE82-F1
#
_entry.id   AF-A0A354DE82-F1
#
_cell.length_a   1.000
_cell.length_b   1.000
_cell.length_c   1.000
_cell.angle_alpha   90.00
_cell.angle_beta   90.00
_cell.angle_gamma   90.00
#
_symmetry.space_group_name_H-M   'P 1'
#
loop_
_entity.id
_entity.type
_entity.pdbx_description
1 polymer ?
#
loop_
_entity_poly.entity_id
_entity_poly.type
_entity_poly.pdbx_seq_one_letter_code
_entity_poly.pdbx_strand_id
1 'polypeptide(L)'
;MYFIDLLDRLFQELGTEFRKIHIPFSVAFSLVGLVEGLHKVFLPEKEPLLTRYSLSVIGKNQTLDITRAKEELGYSPSISVDEGIQRYVKWYQQQEGEKE
;
A
#
# COMPACT_ATOMS: atom_id res chain seq x y z
N MET A 1 13.67 -2.15 7.33
CA MET A 1 12.44 -1.36 7.41
C MET A 1 11.30 -2.25 6.96
N TYR A 2 10.30 -2.46 7.80
CA TYR A 2 9.09 -3.17 7.42
C TYR A 2 8.13 -2.23 6.68
N PHE A 3 7.21 -2.79 5.90
CA PHE A 3 6.20 -2.01 5.19
C PHE A 3 5.36 -1.13 6.12
N ILE A 4 5.05 -1.62 7.33
CA ILE A 4 4.28 -0.85 8.31
C ILE A 4 5.04 0.39 8.81
N ASP A 5 6.37 0.31 8.92
CA ASP A 5 7.21 1.44 9.34
C ASP A 5 7.23 2.52 8.24
N LEU A 6 7.21 2.11 6.97
CA LEU A 6 7.10 3.01 5.83
C LEU A 6 5.75 3.75 5.85
N LEU A 7 4.65 3.03 6.10
CA LEU A 7 3.33 3.64 6.23
C LEU A 7 3.29 4.62 7.41
N ASP A 8 3.83 4.26 8.58
CA ASP A 8 3.93 5.19 9.70
C ASP A 8 4.61 6.49 9.30
N ARG A 9 5.76 6.40 8.61
CA ARG A 9 6.49 7.58 8.18
C ARG A 9 5.70 8.42 7.18
N LEU A 10 5.04 7.79 6.21
CA LEU A 10 4.21 8.48 5.23
C LEU A 10 3.08 9.28 5.89
N PHE A 11 2.32 8.64 6.79
CA PHE A 11 1.18 9.29 7.44
C PHE A 11 1.62 10.40 8.41
N GLN A 12 2.78 10.24 9.07
CA GLN A 12 3.40 11.32 9.85
C GLN A 12 3.69 12.56 9.00
N GLU A 13 4.29 12.38 7.81
CA GLU A 13 4.59 13.50 6.90
C GLU A 13 3.32 14.11 6.29
N LEU A 14 2.26 13.32 6.11
CA LEU A 14 0.94 13.82 5.68
C LEU A 14 0.17 14.54 6.80
N GLY A 15 0.60 14.44 8.06
CA GLY A 15 -0.13 15.02 9.20
C GLY A 15 -1.48 14.35 9.48
N THR A 16 -1.64 13.09 9.09
CA THR A 16 -2.91 12.34 9.24
C THR A 16 -2.76 11.17 10.22
N GLU A 17 -3.83 10.81 10.91
CA GLU A 17 -3.80 9.70 11.85
C GLU A 17 -3.75 8.34 11.12
N PHE A 18 -2.72 7.54 11.40
CA PHE A 18 -2.62 6.17 10.92
C PHE A 18 -3.06 5.17 11.98
N ARG A 19 -4.20 4.51 11.76
CA ARG A 19 -4.72 3.48 12.67
C ARG A 19 -4.32 2.09 12.19
N LYS A 20 -3.46 1.42 12.96
CA LYS A 20 -3.09 0.02 12.72
C LYS A 20 -4.13 -0.91 13.30
N ILE A 21 -4.62 -1.85 12.49
CA ILE A 21 -5.55 -2.89 12.91
C ILE A 21 -4.87 -4.23 12.66
N HIS A 22 -4.79 -5.06 13.69
CA HIS A 22 -4.25 -6.41 13.60
C HIS A 22 -5.39 -7.41 13.43
N ILE A 23 -5.45 -8.06 12.27
CA ILE A 23 -6.42 -9.11 11.97
C ILE A 23 -5.64 -10.30 11.40
N PRO A 24 -5.91 -11.55 11.84
CA PRO A 24 -5.33 -12.73 11.23
C PRO A 24 -5.66 -12.79 9.73
N PHE A 25 -4.66 -13.10 8.90
CA PHE A 25 -4.81 -13.09 7.44
C PHE A 25 -5.95 -14.00 6.97
N SER A 26 -6.12 -15.19 7.57
CA SER A 26 -7.20 -16.12 7.25
C SER A 26 -8.58 -15.50 7.45
N VAL A 27 -8.79 -14.79 8.56
CA VAL A 27 -10.05 -14.11 8.87
C VAL A 27 -10.34 -13.01 7.86
N ALA A 28 -9.34 -12.15 7.59
CA ALA A 28 -9.47 -11.10 6.58
C ALA A 28 -9.77 -11.67 5.19
N PHE A 29 -9.08 -12.74 4.80
CA PHE A 29 -9.23 -13.39 3.50
C PHE A 29 -10.62 -14.00 3.30
N SER A 30 -11.16 -14.65 4.35
CA SER A 30 -12.53 -15.17 4.34
C SER A 30 -13.57 -14.06 4.24
N LEU A 31 -13.43 -12.98 5.03
CA LEU A 31 -14.35 -11.85 4.99
C LEU A 31 -14.39 -11.18 3.61
N VAL A 32 -13.21 -10.92 3.04
CA VAL A 32 -13.11 -10.32 1.70
C VAL A 32 -13.70 -11.24 0.63
N GLY A 33 -13.49 -12.57 0.73
CA GLY A 33 -14.11 -13.53 -0.18
C GLY A 33 -15.64 -13.51 -0.15
N LEU A 34 -16.24 -13.31 1.03
CA LEU A 34 -17.70 -13.15 1.15
C LEU A 34 -18.18 -11.86 0.48
N VAL A 35 -17.49 -10.73 0.71
CA VAL A 35 -17.81 -9.44 0.09
C VAL A 35 -17.71 -9.52 -1.44
N GLU A 36 -16.65 -10.13 -1.97
CA GLU A 36 -16.52 -10.37 -3.42
C GLU A 36 -17.67 -11.22 -3.97
N GLY A 37 -18.05 -12.29 -3.26
CA GLY A 37 -19.18 -13.14 -3.65
C GLY A 37 -20.49 -12.37 -3.70
N LEU A 38 -20.76 -11.55 -2.68
CA LEU A 38 -21.96 -10.70 -2.62
C LEU A 38 -21.97 -9.67 -3.75
N HIS A 39 -20.86 -8.98 -4.01
CA HIS A 39 -20.76 -8.04 -5.13
C HIS A 39 -21.00 -8.74 -6.47
N LYS A 40 -20.42 -9.92 -6.68
CA LYS A 40 -20.60 -10.66 -7.92
C LYS A 40 -22.06 -11.06 -8.18
N VAL A 41 -22.85 -11.29 -7.12
CA VAL A 41 -24.26 -11.69 -7.22
C VAL A 41 -25.20 -10.48 -7.28
N PHE A 42 -25.00 -9.48 -6.43
CA PHE A 42 -25.95 -8.37 -6.24
C PHE A 42 -25.57 -7.09 -7.00
N LEU A 43 -24.29 -6.90 -7.32
CA LEU A 43 -23.73 -5.68 -7.89
C LEU A 43 -22.64 -6.01 -8.94
N PRO A 44 -22.95 -6.79 -10.00
CA PRO A 44 -21.94 -7.29 -10.93
C PRO A 44 -21.20 -6.18 -11.70
N GLU A 45 -21.79 -5.00 -11.83
CA GLU A 45 -21.19 -3.84 -12.48
C GLU A 45 -20.29 -3.01 -11.55
N LYS A 46 -20.27 -3.31 -10.24
CA LYS A 46 -19.54 -2.53 -9.24
C LYS A 46 -18.47 -3.36 -8.54
N GLU A 47 -17.22 -2.96 -8.71
CA GLU A 47 -16.09 -3.63 -8.07
C GLU A 47 -16.10 -3.42 -6.54
N PRO A 48 -15.81 -4.46 -5.74
CA PRO A 48 -15.57 -4.31 -4.30
C PRO A 48 -14.41 -3.35 -4.01
N LEU A 49 -14.51 -2.59 -2.92
CA LEU A 49 -13.41 -1.72 -2.46
C LEU A 49 -12.13 -2.50 -2.10
N LEU A 50 -12.29 -3.76 -1.69
CA LEU A 50 -11.19 -4.63 -1.35
C LEU A 50 -11.46 -6.02 -1.93
N THR A 51 -10.48 -6.53 -2.67
CA THR A 51 -10.50 -7.87 -3.26
C THR A 51 -9.49 -8.77 -2.54
N ARG A 52 -9.65 -10.09 -2.67
CA ARG A 52 -8.67 -11.06 -2.15
C ARG A 52 -7.31 -10.88 -2.80
N TYR A 53 -7.29 -10.38 -4.04
CA TYR A 53 -6.07 -9.98 -4.74
C TYR A 53 -5.38 -8.82 -4.01
N SER A 54 -6.07 -7.69 -3.85
CA SER A 54 -5.49 -6.50 -3.19
C SER A 54 -5.09 -6.79 -1.74
N LEU A 55 -5.90 -7.58 -1.01
CA LEU A 55 -5.55 -8.05 0.33
C LEU A 55 -4.27 -8.91 0.33
N SER A 56 -4.10 -9.79 -0.65
CA SER A 56 -2.90 -10.64 -0.75
C SER A 56 -1.65 -9.86 -1.10
N VAL A 57 -1.81 -8.81 -1.90
CA VAL A 57 -0.73 -7.86 -2.25
C VAL A 57 -0.26 -7.14 -0.97
N ILE A 58 -1.18 -6.57 -0.19
CA ILE A 58 -0.85 -5.79 1.02
C ILE A 58 -0.41 -6.68 2.18
N GLY A 59 -1.04 -7.84 2.36
CA GLY A 59 -0.84 -8.72 3.51
C GLY A 59 0.44 -9.56 3.46
N LYS A 60 1.19 -9.50 2.36
CA LYS A 60 2.44 -10.25 2.16
C LYS A 60 3.62 -9.31 1.98
N ASN A 61 4.79 -9.75 2.42
CA ASN A 61 6.01 -9.00 2.22
C ASN A 61 6.35 -8.97 0.71
N GLN A 62 6.40 -7.77 0.13
CA GLN A 62 6.82 -7.54 -1.26
C GLN A 62 8.23 -6.99 -1.38
N THR A 63 9.01 -7.05 -0.30
CA THR A 63 10.40 -6.60 -0.32
C THR A 63 11.23 -7.58 -1.15
N LEU A 64 11.81 -7.08 -2.24
CA LEU A 64 12.73 -7.83 -3.08
C LEU A 64 14.17 -7.44 -2.72
N ASP A 65 15.03 -8.44 -2.60
CA ASP A 65 16.46 -8.21 -2.41
C ASP A 65 17.10 -7.74 -3.73
N ILE A 66 17.69 -6.55 -3.69
CA ILE A 66 18.34 -5.91 -4.84
C ILE A 66 19.85 -6.16 -4.90
N THR A 67 20.41 -7.01 -4.03
CA THR A 67 21.85 -7.28 -3.96
C THR A 67 22.43 -7.67 -5.31
N ARG A 68 21.79 -8.62 -6.01
CA ARG A 68 22.23 -9.04 -7.35
C ARG A 68 22.17 -7.92 -8.39
N ALA A 69 21.14 -7.07 -8.34
CA ALA A 69 21.06 -5.93 -9.24
C ALA A 69 22.22 -4.95 -9.00
N LYS A 70 22.61 -4.73 -7.74
CA LYS A 70 23.75 -3.87 -7.39
C LYS A 70 25.07 -4.46 -7.89
N GLU A 71 25.30 -5.75 -7.63
CA GLU A 71 26.57 -6.42 -7.93
C GLU A 71 26.76 -6.71 -9.41
N GLU A 72 25.71 -7.21 -10.09
CA GLU A 72 25.81 -7.67 -11.49
C GLU A 72 25.52 -6.56 -12.49
N LEU A 73 24.64 -5.61 -12.15
CA LEU A 73 24.18 -4.56 -13.07
C LEU A 73 24.73 -3.17 -12.71
N GLY A 74 25.50 -3.06 -11.61
CA GLY A 74 25.93 -1.76 -11.09
C GLY A 74 24.77 -0.86 -10.66
N TYR A 75 23.60 -1.45 -10.36
CA TYR A 75 22.41 -0.69 -9.99
C TYR A 75 22.64 0.07 -8.69
N SER A 76 22.36 1.37 -8.69
CA SER A 76 22.33 2.20 -7.49
C SER A 76 21.00 2.95 -7.46
N PRO A 77 20.17 2.79 -6.39
CA PRO A 77 18.93 3.55 -6.27
C PRO A 77 19.22 5.06 -6.30
N SER A 78 18.69 5.76 -7.29
CA SER A 78 18.88 7.22 -7.42
C SER A 78 18.06 8.03 -6.43
N ILE A 79 17.02 7.43 -5.85
CA ILE A 79 16.09 8.06 -4.91
C ILE A 79 15.99 7.12 -3.70
N SER A 80 16.20 7.65 -2.51
CA SER A 80 15.99 6.90 -1.27
C SER A 80 14.50 6.77 -0.96
N VAL A 81 14.13 5.83 -0.10
CA VAL A 81 12.71 5.69 0.28
C VAL A 81 12.20 6.94 0.98
N ASP A 82 13.00 7.54 1.88
CA ASP A 82 12.65 8.78 2.57
C ASP A 82 12.44 9.95 1.61
N GLU A 83 13.33 10.10 0.62
CA GLU A 83 13.18 11.13 -0.41
C GLU A 83 11.93 10.88 -1.26
N GLY A 84 11.65 9.62 -1.60
CA GLY A 84 10.42 9.22 -2.30
C GLY A 84 9.16 9.63 -1.54
N ILE A 85 9.12 9.41 -0.22
CA ILE A 85 8.01 9.85 0.64
C ILE A 85 7.86 11.37 0.59
N GLN A 86 8.93 12.13 0.77
CA GLN A 86 8.88 13.60 0.75
C GLN A 86 8.39 14.14 -0.59
N ARG A 87 8.87 13.58 -1.71
CA ARG A 87 8.44 13.95 -3.06
C ARG A 87 6.94 13.68 -3.24
N TYR A 88 6.45 12.53 -2.77
CA TYR A 88 5.04 12.18 -2.83
C TYR A 88 4.17 13.12 -1.98
N VAL A 89 4.54 13.38 -0.73
CA VAL A 89 3.78 14.26 0.18
C VAL A 89 3.65 15.66 -0.41
N LYS A 90 4.73 16.21 -0.95
CA LYS A 90 4.71 17.51 -1.64
C LYS A 90 3.76 17.53 -2.82
N TRP A 91 3.77 16.49 -3.65
CA TRP A 91 2.84 16.36 -4.78
C TRP A 91 1.38 16.24 -4.30
N TYR A 92 1.13 15.43 -3.27
CA TYR A 92 -0.21 15.20 -2.73
C TYR A 92 -0.85 16.49 -2.21
N GLN A 93 -0.08 17.29 -1.45
CA GLN A 93 -0.54 18.58 -0.91
C GLN A 93 -0.84 19.60 -2.01
N GLN A 94 -0.11 19.58 -3.13
CA GLN A 94 -0.39 20.45 -4.27
C GLN A 94 -1.71 20.10 -4.96
N GLN A 95 -2.04 18.80 -5.06
CA GLN A 95 -3.29 18.33 -5.68
C GLN A 95 -4.53 18.53 -4.79
N GLU A 96 -4.39 18.43 -3.47
CA GLU A 96 -5.49 18.75 -2.54
C GLU A 96 -5.81 20.25 -2.55
N GLY A 97 -4.79 21.12 -2.63
CA GLY A 97 -4.98 22.58 -2.74
C GLY A 97 -5.58 23.06 -4.07
N GLU A 98 -5.66 22.21 -5.09
CA GLU A 98 -6.34 22.49 -6.37
C GLU A 98 -7.82 22.06 -6.38
N LYS A 99 -8.28 21.34 -5.35
CA LYS A 99 -9.66 20.85 -5.22
C LYS A 99 -10.55 21.68 -4.27
N GLU A 100 -10.00 22.71 -3.62
CA GLU A 100 -10.75 23.77 -2.92
C GLU A 100 -10.90 25.03 -3.79
#